data_AF-A0A1B8YGD3-F1
#
_entry.id   AF-A0A1B8YGD3-F1
#
_cell.length_a   1.000
_cell.length_b   1.000
_cell.length_c   1.000
_cell.angle_alpha   90.00
_cell.angle_beta   90.00
_cell.angle_gamma   90.00
#
_symmetry.space_group_name_H-M   'P 1'
#
loop_
_entity.id
_entity.type
_entity.pdbx_description
1 polymer ?
#
loop_
_entity_poly.entity_id
_entity_poly.type
_entity_poly.pdbx_seq_one_letter_code
_entity_poly.pdbx_strand_id
1 'polypeptide(L)' 'MSFALDPTERLARVLKENKRKFAVSKDGYVSIDLNNKEVISEIKQRFEKFEEMEHSFVQGSK' A
#
# COMPACT_ATOMS: atom_id res chain seq x y z
N MET A 1 18.20 18.46 -10.28
CA MET A 1 18.25 17.36 -9.29
C MET A 1 16.83 16.89 -9.05
N SER A 2 16.45 15.72 -9.56
CA SER A 2 15.15 15.11 -9.26
C SER A 2 15.27 14.30 -7.97
N PHE A 3 14.76 14.82 -6.86
CA PHE A 3 14.71 14.13 -5.57
C PHE A 3 13.55 13.10 -5.50
N ALA A 4 13.20 12.48 -6.63
CA ALA A 4 12.29 11.35 -6.61
C ALA A 4 13.11 10.17 -6.08
N LEU A 5 12.95 9.86 -4.78
CA LEU A 5 13.48 8.65 -4.17
C LEU A 5 13.17 7.47 -5.10
N ASP A 6 14.20 6.67 -5.41
CA ASP A 6 14.04 5.45 -6.19
C ASP A 6 12.89 4.62 -5.58
N PRO A 7 11.95 4.11 -6.39
CA PRO A 7 10.79 3.36 -5.89
C PRO A 7 11.19 2.21 -4.94
N THR A 8 12.35 1.60 -5.18
CA THR A 8 12.93 0.53 -4.34
C THR A 8 13.37 1.08 -3.00
N GLU A 9 14.08 2.21 -2.97
CA GLU A 9 14.49 2.87 -1.72
C GLU A 9 13.28 3.32 -0.89
N ARG A 10 12.27 3.88 -1.56
CA ARG A 10 11.03 4.31 -0.91
C ARG A 10 10.30 3.12 -0.27
N LEU A 11 10.20 2.00 -1.01
CA LEU A 11 9.59 0.78 -0.50
C LEU A 11 10.41 0.18 0.66
N ALA A 12 11.73 0.09 0.52
CA ALA A 12 12.62 -0.41 1.55
C ALA A 12 12.50 0.40 2.86
N ARG A 13 12.35 1.72 2.76
CA ARG A 13 12.14 2.60 3.91
C ARG A 13 10.80 2.34 4.59
N VAL A 14 9.70 2.27 3.84
CA VAL A 14 8.37 1.97 4.39
C VAL A 14 8.34 0.61 5.09
N LEU A 15 8.97 -0.41 4.48
CA LEU A 15 9.11 -1.73 5.08
C LEU A 15 9.94 -1.63 6.38
N LYS A 16 11.07 -0.94 6.37
CA LYS A 16 11.92 -0.77 7.56
C LYS A 16 11.19 -0.07 8.72
N GLU A 17 10.34 0.91 8.43
CA GLU A 17 9.57 1.67 9.42
C GLU A 17 8.37 0.86 9.98
N ASN A 18 7.85 -0.10 9.22
CA ASN A 18 6.63 -0.85 9.58
C ASN A 18 6.88 -2.35 9.88
N LYS A 19 8.11 -2.75 10.20
CA LYS A 19 8.52 -4.16 10.41
C LYS A 19 7.64 -5.02 11.33
N ARG A 20 6.84 -4.40 12.20
CA ARG A 20 5.94 -5.11 13.14
C ARG A 20 4.56 -5.42 12.53
N LYS A 21 4.25 -4.87 11.35
CA LYS A 21 2.92 -4.95 10.71
C LYS A 21 2.84 -5.99 9.59
N PHE A 22 3.95 -6.61 9.23
CA PHE A 22 4.02 -7.62 8.16
C PHE A 22 5.14 -8.61 8.45
N ALA A 23 5.02 -9.82 7.91
CA ALA A 23 6.09 -10.81 7.92
C ALA A 23 6.75 -10.87 6.54
N VAL A 24 8.07 -10.97 6.49
CA VAL A 24 8.81 -11.19 5.24
C VAL A 24 9.38 -12.60 5.28
N SER A 25 9.03 -13.43 4.30
CA SER A 25 9.64 -14.74 4.14
C SER A 25 11.10 -14.60 3.69
N LYS A 26 11.92 -15.64 3.92
CA LYS A 26 13.31 -15.66 3.45
C LYS A 26 13.42 -15.53 1.93
N ASP A 27 12.36 -15.90 1.21
CA ASP A 27 12.25 -15.84 -0.24
C ASP A 27 11.73 -14.47 -0.75
N GLY A 28 11.56 -13.50 0.15
CA GLY A 28 11.18 -12.13 -0.21
C GLY A 28 9.68 -11.89 -0.37
N TYR A 29 8.83 -12.85 0.01
CA TYR A 29 7.38 -12.64 0.01
C TYR A 29 6.93 -11.89 1.25
N VAL A 30 6.04 -10.93 1.08
CA VAL A 30 5.38 -10.22 2.18
C VAL A 30 4.10 -10.97 2.52
N SER A 31 4.01 -11.49 3.73
CA SER A 31 2.80 -12.12 4.28
C SER A 31 2.05 -11.10 5.13
N ILE A 32 0.76 -11.00 4.87
CA ILE A 32 -0.18 -10.10 5.54
C ILE A 32 -1.17 -10.96 6.32
N ASP A 33 -1.34 -10.67 7.61
CA ASP A 33 -2.34 -11.36 8.43
C ASP A 33 -3.73 -10.74 8.20
N LEU A 34 -4.58 -11.47 7.49
CA LEU A 34 -5.97 -11.07 7.20
C LEU A 34 -6.93 -11.33 8.36
N ASN A 35 -6.49 -11.90 9.47
CA ASN A 35 -7.32 -12.01 10.69
C ASN A 35 -7.22 -10.75 11.56
N ASN A 36 -6.24 -9.87 11.28
CA ASN A 36 -6.10 -8.61 11.98
C ASN A 36 -7.12 -7.59 11.44
N LYS A 37 -8.02 -7.14 12.33
CA LYS A 37 -9.08 -6.18 12.00
C LYS A 37 -8.54 -4.83 11.52
N GLU A 38 -7.41 -4.37 12.05
CA GLU A 38 -6.77 -3.12 11.62
C GLU A 38 -6.26 -3.23 10.18
N VAL A 39 -5.66 -4.36 9.83
CA VAL A 39 -5.17 -4.64 8.48
C VAL A 39 -6.32 -4.66 7.48
N ILE A 40 -7.43 -5.36 7.81
CA ILE A 40 -8.62 -5.37 6.96
C ILE A 40 -9.20 -3.96 6.79
N SER A 41 -9.24 -3.16 7.86
CA SER A 41 -9.76 -1.79 7.82
C SER A 41 -8.94 -0.89 6.89
N GLU A 42 -7.61 -0.95 6.99
CA GLU A 42 -6.70 -0.19 6.12
C GLU A 42 -6.81 -0.60 4.65
N ILE A 43 -6.94 -1.91 4.38
CA ILE A 43 -7.16 -2.42 3.03
C ILE A 43 -8.47 -1.87 2.47
N LYS A 44 -9.58 -1.94 3.23
CA LYS A 44 -10.88 -1.42 2.80
C LYS A 44 -10.84 0.08 2.50
N GLN A 45 -10.25 0.90 3.38
CA GLN A 45 -10.10 2.34 3.13
C GLN A 45 -9.28 2.65 1.88
N ARG A 46 -8.25 1.84 1.60
CA ARG A 46 -7.46 2.00 0.37
C ARG A 46 -8.30 1.66 -0.86
N PHE A 47 -9.08 0.58 -0.83
CA PHE A 47 -9.99 0.18 -1.92
C PHE A 47 -11.08 1.23 -2.17
N GLU A 48 -11.71 1.75 -1.12
CA GLU A 48 -12.71 2.84 -1.24
C GLU A 48 -12.11 4.07 -1.93
N LYS A 49 -10.88 4.48 -1.55
CA LYS A 49 -10.17 5.57 -2.24
C LYS A 49 -9.86 5.26 -3.71
N PHE A 50 -9.59 4.01 -4.06
CA PHE A 50 -9.39 3.60 -5.45
C PHE A 50 -10.69 3.69 -6.26
N GLU A 51 -11.81 3.23 -5.69
CA GLU A 51 -13.12 3.34 -6.32
C GLU A 51 -13.51 4.82 -6.52
N GLU A 52 -13.30 5.67 -5.51
CA GLU A 52 -13.52 7.12 -5.63
C GLU A 52 -12.68 7.75 -6.76
N MET A 53 -11.41 7.34 -6.90
CA MET A 53 -10.55 7.80 -7.99
C MET A 53 -11.07 7.35 -9.36
N GLU A 54 -11.48 6.09 -9.53
CA GLU A 54 -12.08 5.63 -10.79
C GLU A 54 -13.38 6.37 -11.12
N HIS A 55 -14.25 6.57 -10.12
CA HIS A 55 -15.49 7.34 -10.32
C HIS A 55 -15.22 8.79 -10.72
N SER A 56 -14.20 9.44 -10.15
CA SER A 56 -13.78 10.80 -10.52
C SER A 56 -13.20 10.87 -11.94
N PHE A 57 -12.48 9.84 -12.38
CA PHE A 57 -11.90 9.74 -13.71
C PHE A 57 -12.99 9.54 -14.79
N VAL A 58 -14.01 8.73 -14.49
CA VAL A 58 -15.14 8.48 -15.37
C VAL A 58 -16.05 9.72 -15.51
N GLN A 59 -16.18 10.54 -14.48
CA GLN A 59 -16.97 11.78 -14.54
C GLN A 59 -16.28 12.96 -15.24
N GLY A 60 -14.95 12.94 -15.39
CA GLY A 60 -14.20 13.98 -16.10
C GLY A 60 -14.14 13.82 -17.62
N SER A 61 -14.76 12.77 -18.18
CA SER A 61 -14.69 12.41 -19.61
C SER A 61 -15.99 12.69 -20.39
N LYS A 62 -16.83 13.64 -19.93
CA LYS A 62 -18.04 14.10 -20.63
C LYS A 62 -18.02 15.60 -20.86
#